data_AF-A0AAW5EXW5-F1
#
_entry.id   AF-A0AAW5EXW5-F1
#
_cell.length_a   1.000
_cell.length_b   1.000
_cell.length_c   1.000
_cell.angle_alpha   90.00
_cell.angle_beta   90.00
_cell.angle_gamma   90.00
#
_symmetry.space_group_name_H-M   'P 1'
#
loop_
_entity.id
_entity.type
_entity.pdbx_description
1 polymer ?
#
loop_
_entity_poly.entity_id
_entity_poly.type
_entity_poly.pdbx_seq_one_letter_code
_entity_poly.pdbx_strand_id
1 'polypeptide(L)'
;SCPFHETDVRRSGRSGYEEGVVRELANGDLRVALRRGLRIRDTADVPPSVAPAAGAAANGAGGAPRQARMTELGLLHLLWEQARLNTWSPDIGRRRRWWTGVRQALVTAAGDITTGRNQHLGDRLAMVGYGDKDGPALLRRT
;
A
#
# COMPACT_ATOMS: atom_id res chain seq x y z
N SER A 1 -18.66 2.16 19.63
CA SER A 1 -18.67 2.02 18.16
C SER A 1 -20.06 2.38 17.68
N CYS A 2 -20.22 3.36 16.77
CA CYS A 2 -21.54 3.79 16.30
C CYS A 2 -21.99 2.90 15.13
N PRO A 3 -23.12 2.20 15.20
CA PRO A 3 -23.58 1.30 14.14
C PRO A 3 -23.98 2.01 12.84
N PHE A 4 -24.16 3.33 12.87
CA PHE A 4 -24.54 4.15 11.71
C PHE A 4 -23.36 4.87 11.05
N HIS A 5 -22.13 4.67 11.54
CA HIS A 5 -20.97 5.30 10.93
C HIS A 5 -20.48 4.46 9.75
N GLU A 6 -20.87 4.87 8.54
CA GLU A 6 -20.31 4.36 7.29
C GLU A 6 -19.30 5.37 6.73
N THR A 7 -18.15 4.89 6.28
CA THR A 7 -17.13 5.74 5.68
C THR A 7 -17.54 6.01 4.23
N ASP A 8 -17.95 7.24 3.93
CA ASP A 8 -18.32 7.64 2.57
C ASP A 8 -17.18 7.31 1.60
N VAL A 9 -17.42 6.41 0.64
CA VAL A 9 -16.44 6.00 -0.37
C VAL A 9 -15.98 7.19 -1.21
N ARG A 10 -16.79 8.26 -1.34
CA ARG A 10 -16.39 9.50 -2.01
C ARG A 10 -15.43 10.35 -1.18
N ARG A 11 -15.36 10.11 0.13
CA ARG A 11 -14.37 10.67 1.05
C ARG A 11 -13.21 9.72 1.33
N SER A 12 -13.26 8.50 0.79
CA SER A 12 -12.08 7.65 0.72
C SER A 12 -11.00 8.37 -0.09
N GLY A 13 -9.73 8.24 0.29
CA GLY A 13 -8.61 8.86 -0.43
C GLY A 13 -8.43 8.32 -1.85
N ARG A 14 -9.34 7.46 -2.31
CA ARG A 14 -9.27 6.66 -3.52
C ARG A 14 -9.67 7.41 -4.79
N SER A 15 -10.33 8.57 -4.66
CA SER A 15 -10.65 9.45 -5.80
C SER A 15 -9.41 10.00 -6.52
N GLY A 16 -8.24 9.95 -5.87
CA GLY A 16 -6.95 10.29 -6.49
C GLY A 16 -6.33 9.18 -7.33
N TYR A 17 -6.91 7.97 -7.35
CA TYR A 17 -6.47 6.89 -8.25
C TYR A 17 -7.25 6.92 -9.55
N GLU A 18 -6.54 6.73 -10.66
CA GLU A 18 -7.14 6.50 -11.96
C GLU A 18 -8.01 5.24 -11.98
N GLU A 19 -9.01 5.22 -12.88
CA GLU A 19 -9.97 4.13 -12.98
C GLU A 19 -9.28 2.78 -13.26
N GLY A 20 -9.63 1.75 -12.47
CA GLY A 20 -9.09 0.40 -12.61
C GLY A 20 -7.72 0.15 -11.95
N VAL A 21 -7.09 1.16 -11.35
CA VAL A 21 -5.84 1.01 -10.56
C VAL A 21 -6.06 0.14 -9.32
N VAL A 22 -7.16 0.40 -8.61
CA VAL A 22 -7.62 -0.35 -7.44
C VAL A 22 -8.97 -0.97 -7.80
N ARG A 23 -9.07 -2.29 -7.72
CA ARG A 23 -10.31 -3.02 -8.01
C ARG A 23 -10.70 -3.87 -6.82
N GLU A 24 -11.95 -3.78 -6.40
CA GLU A 24 -12.52 -4.70 -5.42
C GLU A 24 -12.84 -6.03 -6.11
N LEU A 25 -12.39 -7.12 -5.50
CA LEU A 25 -12.67 -8.48 -5.91
C LEU A 25 -13.94 -8.97 -5.20
N ALA A 26 -14.57 -10.01 -5.74
CA ALA A 26 -15.83 -10.55 -5.21
C ALA A 26 -15.73 -11.09 -3.77
N ASN A 27 -14.52 -11.38 -3.29
CA ASN A 27 -14.23 -11.84 -1.93
C ASN A 27 -13.98 -10.68 -0.94
N GLY A 28 -14.01 -9.43 -1.40
CA GLY A 28 -13.69 -8.25 -0.58
C GLY A 28 -12.23 -7.82 -0.62
N ASP A 29 -11.35 -8.58 -1.28
CA ASP A 29 -9.94 -8.20 -1.45
C ASP A 29 -9.78 -7.08 -2.47
N LEU A 30 -8.67 -6.34 -2.36
CA LEU A 30 -8.30 -5.30 -3.31
C LEU A 30 -7.24 -5.82 -4.27
N ARG A 31 -7.45 -5.66 -5.57
CA ARG A 31 -6.44 -5.87 -6.59
C ARG A 31 -5.82 -4.55 -7.03
N VAL A 32 -4.50 -4.45 -6.95
CA VAL A 32 -3.76 -3.25 -7.35
C VAL A 32 -2.84 -3.48 -8.55
N ALA A 33 -2.82 -2.51 -9.46
CA ALA A 33 -1.89 -2.48 -10.59
C ALA A 33 -0.73 -1.51 -10.30
N LEU A 34 0.48 -2.02 -10.04
CA LEU A 34 1.64 -1.19 -9.72
C LEU A 34 2.46 -0.82 -10.97
N ARG A 35 3.07 0.39 -10.97
CA ARG A 35 3.96 0.85 -12.06
C ARG A 35 5.18 -0.03 -12.18
N ARG A 36 5.81 -0.30 -11.04
CA ARG A 36 6.94 -1.20 -10.86
C ARG A 36 6.48 -2.40 -10.03
N GLY A 37 6.86 -3.60 -10.44
CA GLY A 37 6.61 -4.79 -9.64
C GLY A 37 7.43 -4.78 -8.36
N LEU A 38 6.83 -5.22 -7.26
CA LEU A 38 7.55 -5.37 -5.99
C LEU A 38 8.51 -6.57 -6.09
N ARG A 39 9.71 -6.38 -5.58
CA ARG A 39 10.75 -7.40 -5.49
C ARG A 39 11.35 -7.35 -4.09
N ILE A 40 11.46 -8.51 -3.46
CA ILE A 40 12.22 -8.66 -2.22
C ILE A 40 13.70 -8.53 -2.60
N ARG A 41 14.45 -7.73 -1.84
CA ARG A 41 15.90 -7.57 -1.98
C ARG A 41 16.55 -8.06 -0.69
N ASP A 42 17.69 -8.72 -0.83
CA ASP A 42 18.44 -9.24 0.32
C ASP A 42 19.14 -8.12 1.11
N THR A 43 19.43 -7.00 0.44
CA THR A 43 20.03 -5.81 1.05
C THR A 43 19.23 -4.55 0.73
N ALA A 44 19.07 -3.71 1.75
CA ALA A 44 18.46 -2.39 1.61
C ALA A 44 19.47 -1.45 0.93
N ASP A 45 19.28 -1.21 -0.36
CA ASP A 45 20.11 -0.31 -1.15
C ASP A 45 19.37 1.00 -1.43
N VAL A 46 20.06 2.14 -1.39
CA VAL A 46 19.42 3.44 -1.66
C VAL A 46 18.97 3.44 -3.12
N PRO A 47 17.66 3.61 -3.41
CA PRO A 47 17.20 3.60 -4.78
C PRO A 47 17.82 4.79 -5.53
N PRO A 48 18.23 4.62 -6.80
CA PRO A 48 18.61 5.74 -7.63
C PRO A 48 17.45 6.74 -7.70
N SER A 49 17.75 8.03 -7.58
CA SER A 49 16.77 9.12 -7.61
C SER A 49 15.77 8.92 -8.76
N VAL A 50 14.49 8.87 -8.42
CA VAL A 50 13.41 8.69 -9.39
C VAL A 50 13.15 10.03 -10.04
N ALA A 51 13.62 10.22 -11.28
CA ALA A 51 13.12 11.33 -12.09
C ALA A 51 11.59 11.22 -12.21
N PRO A 52 10.82 12.30 -12.01
CA PRO A 52 9.38 12.27 -12.19
C PRO A 52 9.10 11.76 -13.59
N ALA A 53 8.34 10.66 -13.68
CA ALA A 53 8.03 10.09 -14.96
C ALA A 53 7.19 11.11 -15.74
N ALA A 54 7.79 11.72 -16.76
CA ALA A 54 7.05 12.40 -17.81
C ALA A 54 5.96 11.43 -18.29
N GLY A 55 4.75 11.97 -18.45
CA GLY A 55 3.52 11.23 -18.66
C GLY A 55 3.70 10.04 -19.59
N ALA A 56 3.10 8.91 -19.23
CA ALA A 56 3.04 7.74 -20.09
C ALA A 56 2.30 8.12 -21.38
N ALA A 57 3.05 8.63 -22.36
CA ALA A 57 2.54 8.91 -23.68
C ALA A 57 2.05 7.60 -24.29
N ALA A 58 0.80 7.65 -24.73
CA ALA A 58 0.14 6.60 -25.47
C ALA A 58 1.01 6.17 -26.66
N ASN A 59 1.31 4.88 -26.76
CA ASN A 59 1.82 4.28 -27.97
C ASN A 59 1.07 2.96 -28.22
N GLY A 60 0.12 3.04 -29.15
CA GLY A 60 -0.02 2.14 -30.30
C GLY A 60 -0.52 0.70 -30.09
N ALA A 61 -1.61 0.41 -30.81
CA ALA A 61 -2.06 -0.88 -31.34
C ALA A 61 -2.82 -1.86 -30.39
N GLY A 62 -4.16 -1.82 -30.49
CA GLY A 62 -5.00 -3.03 -30.51
C GLY A 62 -5.16 -3.84 -29.22
N GLY A 63 -4.88 -3.28 -28.05
CA GLY A 63 -5.11 -3.93 -26.75
C GLY A 63 -6.06 -3.13 -25.87
N ALA A 64 -6.78 -3.83 -24.98
CA ALA A 64 -7.62 -3.23 -23.95
C ALA A 64 -6.92 -2.02 -23.29
N PRO A 65 -7.67 -0.96 -22.91
CA PRO A 65 -7.10 0.27 -22.35
C PRO A 65 -6.09 -0.08 -21.27
N ARG A 66 -4.83 0.34 -21.48
CA ARG A 66 -3.72 0.03 -20.59
C ARG A 66 -4.03 0.65 -19.24
N GLN A 67 -4.37 -0.20 -18.26
CA GLN A 67 -4.70 0.22 -16.90
C GLN A 67 -3.64 1.21 -16.41
N ALA A 68 -4.10 2.35 -15.91
CA ALA A 68 -3.25 3.25 -15.16
C ALA A 68 -2.62 2.45 -14.01
N ARG A 69 -1.37 2.77 -13.71
CA ARG A 69 -0.57 2.00 -12.75
C ARG A 69 -0.23 2.91 -11.57
N MET A 70 -0.40 2.40 -10.36
CA MET A 70 -0.13 3.09 -9.10
C MET A 70 1.38 3.21 -8.83
N THR A 71 1.78 4.33 -8.23
CA THR A 71 3.12 4.50 -7.65
C THR A 71 3.23 3.78 -6.31
N GLU A 72 4.45 3.59 -5.81
CA GLU A 72 4.73 3.04 -4.49
C GLU A 72 4.17 3.92 -3.37
N LEU A 73 4.16 5.24 -3.56
CA LEU A 73 3.52 6.19 -2.64
C LEU A 73 2.00 5.97 -2.56
N GLY A 74 1.35 5.77 -3.72
CA GLY A 74 -0.08 5.43 -3.75
C GLY A 74 -0.36 4.12 -3.01
N LEU A 75 0.51 3.12 -3.17
CA LEU A 75 0.38 1.87 -2.41
C LEU A 75 0.43 2.09 -0.89
N LEU A 76 1.34 2.95 -0.42
CA LEU A 76 1.47 3.27 0.99
C LEU A 76 0.21 3.98 1.53
N HIS A 77 -0.35 4.93 0.79
CA HIS A 77 -1.59 5.60 1.16
C HIS A 77 -2.76 4.61 1.26
N LEU A 78 -2.90 3.72 0.27
CA LEU A 78 -3.93 2.69 0.27
C LEU A 78 -3.78 1.74 1.47
N LEU A 79 -2.56 1.30 1.77
CA LEU A 79 -2.28 0.47 2.96
C LEU A 79 -2.69 1.17 4.26
N TRP A 80 -2.39 2.46 4.37
CA TRP A 80 -2.72 3.25 5.56
C TRP A 80 -4.24 3.43 5.76
N GLU A 81 -4.96 3.59 4.65
CA GLU A 81 -6.41 3.66 4.60
C GLU A 81 -7.07 2.31 4.94
N GLN A 82 -6.61 1.21 4.32
CA GLN A 82 -7.13 -0.14 4.58
C GLN A 82 -6.87 -0.59 6.02
N ALA A 83 -5.73 -0.20 6.59
CA ALA A 83 -5.43 -0.40 8.01
C ALA A 83 -6.24 0.53 8.95
N ARG A 84 -7.06 1.44 8.40
CA ARG A 84 -7.82 2.49 9.10
C ARG A 84 -6.96 3.41 9.97
N LEU A 85 -5.66 3.48 9.69
CA LEU A 85 -4.71 4.30 10.45
C LEU A 85 -4.85 5.80 10.15
N ASN A 86 -5.59 6.16 9.09
CA ASN A 86 -6.04 7.52 8.77
C ASN A 86 -7.25 7.96 9.61
N THR A 87 -7.97 7.04 10.26
CA THR A 87 -9.13 7.37 11.11
C THR A 87 -8.72 7.63 12.56
N TRP A 88 -9.48 8.47 13.25
CA TRP A 88 -9.32 8.66 14.68
C TRP A 88 -10.33 7.80 15.45
N SER A 89 -9.83 6.98 16.37
CA SER A 89 -10.60 6.36 17.45
C SER A 89 -9.67 6.16 18.66
N PRO A 90 -10.20 6.02 19.89
CA PRO A 90 -9.37 5.76 21.07
C PRO A 90 -8.47 4.52 20.90
N ASP A 91 -8.98 3.44 20.30
CA ASP A 91 -8.25 2.19 20.09
C ASP A 91 -7.13 2.34 19.05
N ILE A 92 -7.38 3.08 17.97
CA ILE A 92 -6.35 3.40 16.97
C ILE A 92 -5.31 4.35 17.55
N GLY A 93 -5.74 5.31 18.38
CA GLY A 93 -4.84 6.19 19.13
C GLY A 93 -3.87 5.42 20.03
N ARG A 94 -4.32 4.33 20.68
CA ARG A 94 -3.45 3.44 21.46
C ARG A 94 -2.52 2.61 20.56
N ARG A 95 -3.02 2.05 19.45
CA ARG A 95 -2.22 1.26 18.51
C ARG A 95 -1.10 2.06 17.84
N ARG A 96 -1.37 3.30 17.44
CA ARG A 96 -0.37 4.18 16.81
C ARG A 96 0.77 4.61 17.73
N ARG A 97 0.65 4.42 19.05
CA ARG A 97 1.75 4.73 20.01
C ARG A 97 2.91 3.77 19.91
N TRP A 98 2.71 2.58 19.33
CA TRP A 98 3.71 1.52 19.31
C TRP A 98 3.87 0.98 17.89
N TRP A 99 5.12 0.85 17.43
CA TRP A 99 5.42 0.32 16.10
C TRP A 99 4.79 -1.06 15.86
N THR A 100 4.79 -1.94 16.86
CA THR A 100 4.20 -3.28 16.77
C THR A 100 2.70 -3.24 16.44
N GLY A 101 1.95 -2.30 17.01
CA GLY A 101 0.53 -2.10 16.73
C GLY A 101 0.26 -1.58 15.32
N VAL A 102 1.10 -0.66 14.83
CA VAL A 102 1.05 -0.17 13.45
C VAL A 102 1.40 -1.28 12.47
N ARG A 103 2.50 -2.01 12.71
CA ARG A 103 2.96 -3.13 11.89
C ARG A 103 1.88 -4.20 11.75
N GLN A 104 1.27 -4.62 12.86
CA GLN A 104 0.17 -5.59 12.83
C GLN A 104 -1.00 -5.12 11.95
N ALA A 105 -1.45 -3.88 12.12
CA ALA A 105 -2.54 -3.32 11.32
C ALA A 105 -2.19 -3.29 9.82
N LEU A 106 -0.96 -2.93 9.47
CA LEU A 106 -0.48 -2.93 8.09
C LEU A 106 -0.33 -4.36 7.53
N VAL A 107 0.06 -5.36 8.34
CA VAL A 107 0.23 -6.75 7.87
C VAL A 107 -1.14 -7.31 7.52
N THR A 108 -2.12 -7.09 8.40
CA THR A 108 -3.51 -7.47 8.15
C THR A 108 -4.03 -6.83 6.87
N ALA A 109 -3.88 -5.50 6.73
CA ALA A 109 -4.32 -4.79 5.52
C ALA A 109 -3.61 -5.29 4.24
N ALA A 110 -2.33 -5.66 4.33
CA ALA A 110 -1.59 -6.21 3.21
C ALA A 110 -2.02 -7.64 2.84
N GLY A 111 -2.61 -8.39 3.78
CA GLY A 111 -3.27 -9.67 3.53
C GLY A 111 -4.46 -9.51 2.59
N ASP A 112 -5.22 -8.42 2.70
CA ASP A 112 -6.42 -8.17 1.90
C ASP A 112 -6.11 -7.52 0.54
N ILE A 113 -4.83 -7.26 0.23
CA ILE A 113 -4.41 -6.62 -1.01
C ILE A 113 -3.64 -7.61 -1.88
N THR A 114 -4.12 -7.86 -3.08
CA THR A 114 -3.48 -8.68 -4.10
C THR A 114 -2.80 -7.82 -5.17
N THR A 115 -1.62 -8.25 -5.59
CA THR A 115 -0.85 -7.65 -6.69
C THR A 115 -0.87 -8.57 -7.92
N GLY A 116 -0.09 -8.24 -8.96
CA GLY A 116 -0.01 -9.07 -10.16
C GLY A 116 0.28 -10.54 -9.86
N ARG A 117 -0.37 -11.45 -10.61
CA ARG A 117 -0.30 -12.92 -10.44
C ARG A 117 -0.96 -13.47 -9.16
N ASN A 118 -1.94 -12.76 -8.59
CA ASN A 118 -2.74 -13.24 -7.43
C ASN A 118 -1.90 -13.49 -6.18
N GLN A 119 -0.82 -12.72 -6.00
CA GLN A 119 0.03 -12.78 -4.81
C GLN A 119 -0.43 -11.71 -3.81
N HIS A 120 -0.53 -12.09 -2.55
CA HIS A 120 -0.86 -11.15 -1.49
C HIS A 120 0.33 -10.22 -1.25
N LEU A 121 0.03 -8.95 -0.99
CA LEU A 121 1.03 -7.95 -0.69
C LEU A 121 1.79 -8.28 0.59
N GLY A 122 1.12 -8.92 1.56
CA GLY A 122 1.73 -9.42 2.80
C GLY A 122 2.94 -10.31 2.57
N ASP A 123 2.95 -11.14 1.52
CA ASP A 123 4.05 -12.06 1.20
C ASP A 123 5.30 -11.33 0.66
N ARG A 124 5.14 -10.07 0.23
CA ARG A 124 6.17 -9.28 -0.44
C ARG A 124 6.55 -8.02 0.32
N LEU A 125 5.82 -7.68 1.38
CA LEU A 125 6.01 -6.46 2.14
C LEU A 125 7.00 -6.69 3.30
N ALA A 126 8.22 -6.20 3.13
CA ALA A 126 9.21 -6.16 4.21
C ALA A 126 8.90 -4.98 5.15
N MET A 127 8.33 -5.27 6.32
CA MET A 127 8.11 -4.26 7.37
C MET A 127 9.24 -4.26 8.37
N VAL A 128 10.27 -3.49 8.01
CA VAL A 128 11.41 -3.18 8.86
C VAL A 128 10.99 -2.19 9.94
N GLY A 129 11.09 -2.61 11.19
CA GLY A 129 10.84 -1.77 12.36
C GLY A 129 12.10 -1.27 13.04
N TYR A 130 11.96 -0.18 13.81
CA TYR A 130 12.93 0.16 14.84
C TYR A 130 13.02 -0.98 15.86
N GLY A 131 14.22 -1.55 16.05
CA GLY A 131 14.46 -2.66 16.97
C GLY A 131 14.09 -4.05 16.46
N ASP A 132 13.68 -4.20 15.19
CA ASP A 132 13.41 -5.53 14.62
C ASP A 132 14.72 -6.30 14.40
N LYS A 133 14.71 -7.61 14.62
CA LYS A 133 15.92 -8.46 14.48
C LYS A 133 16.41 -8.53 13.03
N ASP A 134 15.46 -8.45 12.10
CA ASP A 134 15.66 -8.44 10.65
C ASP A 134 15.58 -7.02 10.08
N GLY A 135 15.43 -6.01 10.94
CA GLY A 135 15.49 -4.62 10.53
C GLY A 135 16.93 -4.25 10.16
N PRO A 136 17.20 -3.60 9.01
CA PRO A 136 18.50 -3.03 8.71
C PRO A 136 19.04 -2.31 9.93
N ALA A 137 20.21 -2.76 10.36
CA ALA A 137 21.07 -2.08 11.33
C ALA A 137 21.37 -0.61 10.95
N LEU A 138 20.92 -0.15 9.78
CA LEU A 138 20.95 1.22 9.28
C LEU A 138 20.27 2.25 10.21
N LEU A 139 19.42 1.82 11.16
CA LEU A 139 18.76 2.73 12.11
C LEU A 139 19.33 2.66 13.54
N ARG A 140 20.44 1.95 13.78
CA ARG A 140 21.07 1.81 15.11
C ARG A 140 22.05 2.93 15.48
N ARG A 141 22.27 3.94 14.62
CA ARG A 141 23.11 5.11 14.93
C ARG A 141 22.51 6.40 14.36
N THR A 142 21.83 7.13 15.22
CA THR A 142 21.78 8.60 15.32
C THR A 142 21.45 8.91 16.77
#